data_AF-A0A8B8MA65-F1
#
_entry.id   AF-A0A8B8MA65-F1
#
_cell.length_a   1.000
_cell.length_b   1.000
_cell.length_c   1.000
_cell.angle_alpha   90.00
_cell.angle_beta   90.00
_cell.angle_gamma   90.00
#
_symmetry.space_group_name_H-M   'P 1'
#
loop_
_entity.id
_entity.type
_entity.pdbx_description
1 polymer ?
#
loop_
_entity_poly.entity_id
_entity_poly.type
_entity_poly.pdbx_seq_one_letter_code
_entity_poly.pdbx_strand_id
1 'polypeptide(L)'
;MSLLNQLFSRGVFGTRCKTCLNLAISRIKLLQNKRDGQLKQMRKEIAQFLQAGQEPIARIRVEHIIREQNIWAAYEILELFCEFVLARVPIIENQSQTLSLPSPHNRECPSELQEAIASIIFAAPRCSDIPDLLHIKNLFTTKYGKDFVSAVSELRPDSGVNRMIIEKLSVSAPSGEVKLKVLREIAEEYSLAWDSSKTEAEFKKNHEDLLGGAKQVGAGAALSHTPSEKGFNNSSPCITEPSVKSVDDKQEYKHLEAPSPSNNNSWLNTDEIEQSHKSNDIPIRDATSKTTFQSSDVLEKARAAIASANRASAAARDAAALVQSNFGSLKLEGKSS
;
A
#
# COMPACT_ATOMS: atom_id res chain seq x y z
N MET A 1 26.55 7.36 21.80
CA MET A 1 26.53 7.50 20.32
C MET A 1 27.11 8.87 19.99
N SER A 2 28.22 8.91 19.24
CA SER A 2 29.05 10.10 19.03
C SER A 2 28.28 11.27 18.37
N LEU A 3 28.58 12.50 18.80
CA LEU A 3 28.04 13.78 18.30
C LEU A 3 28.17 13.91 16.77
N LEU A 4 29.21 13.31 16.19
CA LEU A 4 29.41 13.22 14.74
C LEU A 4 28.31 12.41 14.04
N ASN A 5 27.88 11.27 14.59
CA ASN A 5 26.79 10.49 14.01
C ASN A 5 25.47 11.28 14.03
N GLN A 6 25.24 12.11 15.05
CA GLN A 6 24.09 13.00 15.11
C GLN A 6 24.12 14.07 14.01
N LEU A 7 25.28 14.69 13.77
CA LEU A 7 25.45 15.71 12.72
C LEU A 7 25.31 15.12 11.31
N PHE A 8 25.91 13.95 11.04
CA PHE A 8 25.80 13.28 9.75
C PHE A 8 24.39 12.72 9.49
N SER A 9 23.71 12.17 10.50
CA SER A 9 22.32 11.69 10.35
C SER A 9 21.33 12.84 10.10
N ARG A 10 21.66 14.05 10.55
CA ARG A 10 20.78 15.23 10.53
C ARG A 10 20.64 15.85 9.14
N GLY A 11 21.75 16.20 8.49
CA GLY A 11 21.72 16.73 7.11
C GLY A 11 21.19 15.73 6.09
N VAL A 12 21.31 14.42 6.40
CA VAL A 12 20.77 13.33 5.58
C VAL A 12 19.26 13.18 5.77
N PHE A 13 18.72 13.41 6.97
CA PHE A 13 17.27 13.32 7.23
C PHE A 13 16.48 14.34 6.41
N GLY A 14 16.81 15.63 6.53
CA GLY A 14 16.05 16.70 5.90
C GLY A 14 15.97 16.53 4.38
N THR A 15 17.12 16.26 3.75
CA THR A 15 17.23 16.02 2.30
C THR A 15 16.43 14.79 1.88
N ARG A 16 16.61 13.63 2.55
CA ARG A 16 15.88 12.40 2.21
C ARG A 16 14.37 12.55 2.43
N CYS A 17 13.96 13.18 3.53
CA CYS A 17 12.56 13.40 3.85
C CYS A 17 11.89 14.25 2.77
N LYS A 18 12.52 15.37 2.36
CA LYS A 18 12.04 16.20 1.25
C LYS A 18 11.92 15.40 -0.05
N THR A 19 12.93 14.62 -0.41
CA THR A 19 12.88 13.80 -1.63
C THR A 19 11.73 12.79 -1.58
N CYS A 20 11.60 12.02 -0.49
CA CYS A 20 10.53 11.03 -0.37
C CYS A 20 9.13 11.68 -0.37
N LEU A 21 8.95 12.83 0.28
CA LEU A 21 7.68 13.57 0.28
C LEU A 21 7.30 14.05 -1.13
N ASN A 22 8.25 14.63 -1.88
CA ASN A 22 8.00 15.06 -3.27
C ASN A 22 7.64 13.89 -4.19
N LEU A 23 8.30 12.75 -4.03
CA LEU A 23 7.99 11.53 -4.77
C LEU A 23 6.59 11.01 -4.41
N ALA A 24 6.24 10.99 -3.12
CA ALA A 24 4.92 10.57 -2.64
C ALA A 24 3.81 11.46 -3.23
N ILE A 25 3.96 12.79 -3.17
CA ILE A 25 3.01 13.75 -3.73
C ILE A 25 2.82 13.53 -5.24
N SER A 26 3.93 13.42 -5.98
CA SER A 26 3.89 13.21 -7.42
C SER A 26 3.20 11.89 -7.79
N ARG A 27 3.46 10.83 -7.02
CA ARG A 27 2.84 9.51 -7.22
C ARG A 27 1.36 9.50 -6.86
N ILE A 28 0.97 10.15 -5.77
CA ILE A 28 -0.44 10.31 -5.37
C ILE A 28 -1.24 10.98 -6.49
N LYS A 29 -0.74 12.11 -7.02
CA LYS A 29 -1.37 12.83 -8.15
C LYS A 29 -1.55 11.95 -9.38
N LEU A 30 -0.54 11.15 -9.74
CA LEU A 30 -0.63 10.20 -10.85
C LEU A 30 -1.70 9.12 -10.59
N LEU A 31 -1.74 8.57 -9.38
CA LEU A 31 -2.69 7.52 -9.02
C LEU A 31 -4.14 8.04 -8.97
N GLN A 32 -4.37 9.24 -8.45
CA GLN A 32 -5.69 9.88 -8.47
C GLN A 32 -6.20 10.05 -9.91
N ASN A 33 -5.36 10.56 -10.82
CA ASN A 33 -5.71 10.71 -12.23
C ASN A 33 -6.06 9.37 -12.90
N LYS A 34 -5.28 8.32 -12.62
CA LYS A 34 -5.57 6.97 -13.11
C LYS A 34 -6.91 6.45 -12.59
N ARG A 35 -7.19 6.67 -11.29
CA ARG A 35 -8.38 6.14 -10.62
C ARG A 35 -9.67 6.84 -11.06
N ASP A 36 -9.63 8.12 -11.40
CA ASP A 36 -10.79 8.86 -11.93
C ASP A 36 -11.35 8.19 -13.19
N GLY A 37 -10.49 7.86 -14.16
CA GLY A 37 -10.89 7.13 -15.36
C GLY A 37 -11.41 5.72 -15.07
N GLN A 38 -10.76 5.01 -14.14
CA GLN A 38 -11.18 3.66 -13.73
C GLN A 38 -12.55 3.66 -13.06
N LEU A 39 -12.83 4.62 -12.17
CA LEU A 39 -14.11 4.74 -11.48
C LEU A 39 -15.26 5.00 -12.46
N LYS A 40 -15.06 5.88 -13.46
CA LYS A 40 -16.06 6.12 -14.52
C LYS A 40 -16.37 4.85 -15.31
N GLN A 41 -15.34 4.08 -15.67
CA GLN A 41 -15.52 2.82 -16.38
C GLN A 41 -16.26 1.78 -15.50
N MET A 42 -15.90 1.65 -14.22
CA MET A 42 -16.55 0.73 -13.29
C MET A 42 -18.01 1.09 -13.04
N ARG A 43 -18.35 2.38 -12.93
CA ARG A 43 -19.74 2.84 -12.78
C ARG A 43 -20.57 2.48 -14.03
N LYS A 44 -19.99 2.65 -15.22
CA LYS A 44 -20.62 2.22 -16.48
C LYS A 44 -20.88 0.71 -16.53
N GLU A 45 -19.93 -0.11 -16.07
CA GLU A 45 -20.11 -1.57 -15.97
C GLU A 45 -21.26 -1.94 -15.04
N ILE A 46 -21.39 -1.26 -13.89
CA ILE A 46 -22.53 -1.48 -12.98
C ILE A 46 -23.85 -1.12 -13.65
N ALA A 47 -23.93 0.01 -14.35
CA ALA A 47 -25.12 0.40 -15.09
C ALA A 47 -25.54 -0.70 -16.10
N GLN A 48 -24.57 -1.30 -16.80
CA GLN A 48 -24.83 -2.43 -17.71
C GLN A 48 -25.36 -3.67 -16.98
N PHE A 49 -24.81 -4.01 -15.81
CA PHE A 49 -25.31 -5.13 -15.01
C PHE A 49 -26.73 -4.89 -14.49
N LEU A 50 -27.05 -3.67 -14.07
CA LEU A 50 -28.40 -3.30 -13.65
C LEU A 50 -29.39 -3.39 -14.82
N GLN A 51 -29.02 -2.90 -16.00
CA GLN A 51 -29.85 -2.98 -17.20
C GLN A 51 -30.10 -4.42 -17.66
N ALA A 52 -29.10 -5.31 -17.49
CA ALA A 52 -29.22 -6.73 -17.81
C ALA A 52 -29.98 -7.54 -16.73
N GLY A 53 -30.43 -6.91 -15.64
CA GLY A 53 -31.08 -7.60 -14.51
C GLY A 53 -30.13 -8.45 -13.66
N GLN A 54 -28.81 -8.29 -13.83
CA GLN A 54 -27.77 -9.04 -13.13
C GLN A 54 -27.42 -8.38 -11.77
N GLU A 55 -28.44 -8.13 -10.94
CA GLU A 55 -28.28 -7.45 -9.65
C GLU A 55 -27.26 -8.10 -8.69
N PRO A 56 -27.15 -9.44 -8.58
CA PRO A 56 -26.13 -10.05 -7.72
C PRO A 56 -24.70 -9.61 -8.09
N ILE A 57 -24.40 -9.47 -9.39
CA ILE A 57 -23.09 -9.02 -9.87
C ILE A 57 -22.89 -7.54 -9.53
N ALA A 58 -23.91 -6.71 -9.76
CA ALA A 58 -23.88 -5.28 -9.41
C ALA A 58 -23.62 -5.05 -7.91
N ARG A 59 -24.25 -5.85 -7.02
CA ARG A 59 -24.07 -5.78 -5.56
C ARG A 59 -22.65 -6.12 -5.11
N ILE A 60 -21.98 -7.07 -5.78
CA ILE A 60 -20.57 -7.39 -5.51
C ILE A 60 -19.67 -6.28 -6.05
N ARG A 61 -19.92 -5.82 -7.28
CA ARG A 61 -19.09 -4.83 -7.98
C ARG A 61 -19.14 -3.44 -7.33
N VAL A 62 -20.29 -3.03 -6.78
CA VAL A 62 -20.42 -1.72 -6.10
C VAL A 62 -19.54 -1.63 -4.85
N GLU A 63 -19.35 -2.74 -4.15
CA GLU A 63 -18.47 -2.78 -2.99
C GLU A 63 -17.01 -2.48 -3.37
N HIS A 64 -16.58 -2.96 -4.54
CA HIS A 64 -15.27 -2.62 -5.09
C HIS A 64 -15.20 -1.12 -5.45
N ILE A 65 -16.23 -0.55 -6.11
CA ILE A 65 -16.27 0.90 -6.40
C ILE A 65 -16.12 1.74 -5.12
N ILE A 66 -16.83 1.37 -4.05
CA ILE A 66 -16.77 2.11 -2.78
C ILE A 66 -15.37 2.04 -2.18
N ARG A 67 -14.71 0.87 -2.22
CA ARG A 67 -13.31 0.76 -1.77
C ARG A 67 -12.39 1.66 -2.61
N GLU A 68 -12.55 1.66 -3.93
CA GLU A 68 -11.76 2.50 -4.83
C GLU A 68 -11.97 3.99 -4.55
N GLN A 69 -13.21 4.42 -4.30
CA GLN A 69 -13.55 5.80 -3.90
C GLN A 69 -12.96 6.17 -2.54
N ASN A 70 -12.98 5.24 -1.57
CA ASN A 70 -12.40 5.48 -0.26
C ASN A 70 -10.87 5.65 -0.34
N ILE A 71 -10.17 4.83 -1.14
CA ILE A 71 -8.74 5.02 -1.39
C ILE A 71 -8.47 6.36 -2.07
N TRP A 72 -9.27 6.74 -3.06
CA TRP A 72 -9.14 8.04 -3.72
C TRP A 72 -9.26 9.21 -2.73
N ALA A 73 -10.29 9.20 -1.88
CA ALA A 73 -10.48 10.21 -0.84
C ALA A 73 -9.34 10.21 0.20
N ALA A 74 -8.83 9.03 0.57
CA ALA A 74 -7.67 8.94 1.46
C ALA A 74 -6.41 9.58 0.82
N TYR A 75 -6.24 9.43 -0.49
CA TYR A 75 -5.12 10.03 -1.22
C TYR A 75 -5.18 11.55 -1.25
N GLU A 76 -6.35 12.17 -1.38
CA GLU A 76 -6.50 13.64 -1.28
C GLU A 76 -6.00 14.17 0.06
N ILE A 77 -6.36 13.50 1.16
CA ILE A 77 -5.93 13.89 2.50
C ILE A 77 -4.43 13.64 2.68
N LEU A 78 -3.91 12.51 2.19
CA LEU A 78 -2.48 12.18 2.29
C LEU A 78 -1.61 13.13 1.47
N GLU A 79 -2.07 13.58 0.31
CA GLU A 79 -1.42 14.59 -0.50
C GLU A 79 -1.24 15.89 0.28
N LEU A 80 -2.34 16.40 0.85
CA LEU A 80 -2.35 17.59 1.70
C LEU A 80 -1.38 17.45 2.88
N PHE A 81 -1.40 16.31 3.58
CA PHE A 81 -0.47 16.07 4.69
C PHE A 81 0.98 15.97 4.23
N CYS A 82 1.27 15.37 3.09
CA CYS A 82 2.64 15.33 2.55
C CYS A 82 3.13 16.74 2.18
N GLU A 83 2.30 17.58 1.55
CA GLU A 83 2.64 18.97 1.24
C GLU A 83 2.84 19.81 2.52
N PHE A 84 1.97 19.62 3.51
CA PHE A 84 2.04 20.30 4.81
C PHE A 84 3.33 19.97 5.57
N VAL A 85 3.70 18.68 5.62
CA VAL A 85 4.94 18.21 6.25
C VAL A 85 6.16 18.68 5.45
N LEU A 86 6.09 18.63 4.11
CA LEU A 86 7.18 19.07 3.22
C LEU A 86 7.55 20.54 3.48
N ALA A 87 6.56 21.41 3.59
CA ALA A 87 6.76 22.83 3.90
C ALA A 87 7.43 23.06 5.26
N ARG A 88 7.26 22.12 6.21
CA ARG A 88 7.75 22.23 7.60
C ARG A 88 8.95 21.34 7.91
N VAL A 89 9.54 20.66 6.92
CA VAL A 89 10.76 19.86 7.11
C VAL A 89 11.88 20.65 7.82
N PRO A 90 12.15 21.94 7.53
CA PRO A 90 13.17 22.69 8.25
C PRO A 90 12.89 22.79 9.76
N ILE A 91 11.63 22.93 10.17
CA ILE A 91 11.21 22.99 11.57
C ILE A 91 11.45 21.63 12.23
N ILE A 92 11.01 20.56 11.57
CA ILE A 92 11.20 19.17 12.00
C ILE A 92 12.69 18.86 12.17
N GLU A 93 13.55 19.34 11.27
CA GLU A 93 15.00 19.16 11.33
C GLU A 93 15.60 19.93 12.53
N ASN A 94 15.18 21.17 12.74
CA ASN A 94 15.71 22.07 13.76
C ASN A 94 15.24 21.76 15.19
N GLN A 95 14.04 21.19 15.39
CA GLN A 95 13.58 20.78 16.73
C GLN A 95 14.45 19.68 17.35
N SER A 96 15.23 18.95 16.54
CA SER A 96 16.26 18.05 17.07
C SER A 96 17.46 18.78 17.71
N GLN A 97 17.54 20.11 17.55
CA GLN A 97 18.66 20.97 17.96
C GLN A 97 18.44 21.67 19.30
N THR A 98 17.19 22.03 19.61
CA THR A 98 16.84 22.94 20.73
C THR A 98 16.79 22.27 22.10
N LEU A 99 16.97 20.94 22.16
CA LEU A 99 17.00 20.20 23.42
C LEU A 99 18.43 19.73 23.69
N SER A 100 19.24 20.68 24.14
CA SER A 100 20.66 20.52 24.49
C SER A 100 20.89 19.74 25.80
N LEU A 101 19.86 19.10 26.36
CA LEU A 101 20.00 18.12 27.43
C LEU A 101 19.62 16.73 26.89
N PRO A 102 20.47 15.71 27.06
CA PRO A 102 20.21 14.35 26.61
C PRO A 102 19.19 13.72 27.57
N SER A 103 17.94 14.19 27.52
CA SER A 103 16.83 13.48 28.13
C SER A 103 16.27 12.51 27.09
N PRO A 104 16.21 11.19 27.38
CA PRO A 104 15.63 10.20 26.48
C PRO A 104 14.13 10.43 26.21
N HIS A 105 13.49 11.34 26.94
CA HIS A 105 12.04 11.60 26.90
C HIS A 105 11.58 12.67 25.91
N ASN A 106 12.48 13.34 25.18
CA ASN A 106 12.12 14.61 24.53
C ASN A 106 12.24 14.58 22.99
N ARG A 107 12.02 13.39 22.38
CA ARG A 107 11.84 13.23 20.92
C ARG A 107 10.35 13.19 20.56
N GLU A 108 9.57 14.05 21.15
CA GLU A 108 8.14 14.10 20.89
C GLU A 108 7.89 14.79 19.54
N CYS A 109 6.91 14.25 18.81
CA CYS A 109 6.46 14.86 17.57
C CYS A 109 5.77 16.20 17.92
N PRO A 110 6.06 17.31 17.22
CA PRO A 110 5.39 18.57 17.47
C PRO A 110 3.88 18.42 17.31
N SER A 111 3.10 18.92 18.26
CA SER A 111 1.64 18.77 18.25
C SER A 111 1.00 19.27 16.96
N GLU A 112 1.49 20.40 16.42
CA GLU A 112 1.02 20.98 15.15
C GLU A 112 1.24 20.08 13.92
N LEU A 113 2.22 19.17 14.00
CA LEU A 113 2.59 18.26 12.92
C LEU A 113 2.18 16.81 13.19
N GLN A 114 1.80 16.51 14.42
CA GLN A 114 1.54 15.17 14.90
C GLN A 114 0.45 14.51 14.06
N GLU A 115 -0.64 15.22 13.75
CA GLU A 115 -1.73 14.65 12.97
C GLU A 115 -1.29 14.22 11.57
N ALA A 116 -0.60 15.11 10.84
CA ALA A 116 -0.13 14.82 9.49
C ALA A 116 0.90 13.67 9.48
N ILE A 117 1.87 13.72 10.40
CA ILE A 117 2.94 12.70 10.48
C ILE A 117 2.37 11.34 10.90
N ALA A 118 1.51 11.30 11.92
CA ALA A 118 0.86 10.08 12.38
C ALA A 118 -0.01 9.47 11.27
N SER A 119 -0.78 10.30 10.55
CA SER A 119 -1.62 9.85 9.44
C SER A 119 -0.81 9.24 8.29
N ILE A 120 0.32 9.86 7.92
CA ILE A 120 1.24 9.31 6.90
C ILE A 120 1.81 7.97 7.36
N ILE A 121 2.26 7.86 8.61
CA ILE A 121 2.82 6.62 9.18
C ILE A 121 1.78 5.50 9.20
N PHE A 122 0.56 5.82 9.61
CA PHE A 122 -0.56 4.88 9.64
C PHE A 122 -0.95 4.39 8.24
N ALA A 123 -0.95 5.29 7.25
CA ALA A 123 -1.29 4.96 5.86
C ALA A 123 -0.19 4.18 5.13
N ALA A 124 1.08 4.38 5.47
CA ALA A 124 2.23 3.78 4.78
C ALA A 124 2.12 2.25 4.52
N PRO A 125 1.78 1.39 5.49
CA PRO A 125 1.62 -0.05 5.22
C PRO A 125 0.33 -0.42 4.47
N ARG A 126 -0.65 0.49 4.41
CA ARG A 126 -1.97 0.26 3.78
C ARG A 126 -2.00 0.70 2.31
N CYS A 127 -1.07 1.55 1.89
CA CYS A 127 -0.97 2.08 0.54
C CYS A 127 0.23 1.50 -0.21
N SER A 128 0.14 0.22 -0.62
CA SER A 128 1.23 -0.47 -1.34
C SER A 128 1.64 0.18 -2.65
N ASP A 129 0.70 0.89 -3.31
CA ASP A 129 0.96 1.62 -4.56
C ASP A 129 1.86 2.85 -4.36
N ILE A 130 2.11 3.27 -3.11
CA ILE A 130 2.93 4.43 -2.76
C ILE A 130 4.07 4.00 -1.82
N PRO A 131 5.09 3.30 -2.31
CA PRO A 131 6.21 2.83 -1.48
C PRO A 131 7.02 3.97 -0.83
N ASP A 132 6.90 5.22 -1.31
CA ASP A 132 7.55 6.38 -0.70
C ASP A 132 7.04 6.64 0.72
N LEU A 133 5.76 6.35 1.01
CA LEU A 133 5.19 6.50 2.34
C LEU A 133 5.88 5.57 3.35
N LEU A 134 6.30 4.38 2.91
CA LEU A 134 7.08 3.45 3.73
C LEU A 134 8.47 4.01 4.05
N HIS A 135 9.12 4.64 3.07
CA HIS A 135 10.39 5.34 3.31
C HIS A 135 10.22 6.49 4.31
N ILE A 136 9.14 7.29 4.17
CA ILE A 136 8.82 8.38 5.10
C ILE A 136 8.56 7.82 6.52
N LYS A 137 7.80 6.73 6.65
CA LYS A 137 7.60 6.03 7.92
C LYS A 137 8.93 5.60 8.54
N ASN A 138 9.85 5.03 7.76
CA ASN A 138 11.15 4.59 8.26
C ASN A 138 11.99 5.77 8.76
N LEU A 139 12.00 6.89 8.03
CA LEU A 139 12.66 8.12 8.46
C LEU A 139 12.10 8.63 9.80
N PHE A 140 10.77 8.68 9.95
CA PHE A 140 10.15 9.08 11.21
C PHE A 140 10.32 8.06 12.33
N THR A 141 10.44 6.77 12.02
CA THR A 141 10.80 5.72 12.99
C THR A 141 12.19 5.97 13.57
N THR A 142 13.17 6.31 12.73
CA THR A 142 14.51 6.66 13.20
C THR A 142 14.52 7.95 14.02
N LYS A 143 13.65 8.91 13.67
CA LYS A 143 13.59 10.21 14.34
C LYS A 143 12.88 10.18 15.70
N TYR A 144 11.66 9.65 15.76
CA TYR A 144 10.79 9.68 16.95
C TYR A 144 10.78 8.36 17.72
N GLY A 145 11.37 7.30 17.16
CA GLY A 145 11.45 6.00 17.80
C GLY A 145 10.35 5.03 17.37
N LYS A 146 10.56 3.75 17.68
CA LYS A 146 9.63 2.68 17.33
C LYS A 146 8.34 2.73 18.15
N ASP A 147 8.41 3.17 19.40
CA ASP A 147 7.24 3.23 20.29
C ASP A 147 6.19 4.21 19.78
N PHE A 148 6.62 5.38 19.28
CA PHE A 148 5.74 6.34 18.62
C PHE A 148 5.05 5.73 17.39
N VAL A 149 5.83 5.07 16.52
CA VAL A 149 5.30 4.44 15.30
C VAL A 149 4.37 3.27 15.61
N SER A 150 4.65 2.50 16.66
CA SER A 150 3.78 1.42 17.14
C SER A 150 2.47 1.97 17.68
N ALA A 151 2.53 3.01 18.53
CA ALA A 151 1.36 3.68 19.08
C ALA A 151 0.44 4.24 17.98
N VAL A 152 1.02 4.83 16.94
CA VAL A 152 0.29 5.29 15.75
C VAL A 152 -0.30 4.12 14.95
N SER A 153 0.47 3.05 14.74
CA SER A 153 0.02 1.87 13.97
C SER A 153 -1.11 1.11 14.65
N GLU A 154 -1.07 1.04 15.98
CA GLU A 154 -2.06 0.39 16.85
C GLU A 154 -3.25 1.29 17.20
N LEU A 155 -3.25 2.56 16.74
CA LEU A 155 -4.29 3.55 17.08
C LEU A 155 -4.52 3.69 18.60
N ARG A 156 -3.43 3.76 19.38
CA ARG A 156 -3.52 4.00 20.82
C ARG A 156 -4.23 5.34 21.13
N PRO A 157 -4.78 5.52 22.34
CA PRO A 157 -5.18 6.83 22.82
C PRO A 157 -4.04 7.83 22.59
N ASP A 158 -4.36 9.01 22.05
CA ASP A 158 -3.40 10.06 21.69
C ASP A 158 -2.47 9.76 20.49
N SER A 159 -2.77 8.74 19.69
CA SER A 159 -2.04 8.46 18.43
C SER A 159 -2.06 9.63 17.44
N GLY A 160 -3.06 10.51 17.54
CA GLY A 160 -3.19 11.70 16.70
C GLY A 160 -3.50 11.42 15.24
N VAL A 161 -3.84 10.19 14.85
CA VAL A 161 -4.16 9.85 13.46
C VAL A 161 -5.48 10.50 13.05
N ASN A 162 -5.51 11.10 11.86
CA ASN A 162 -6.71 11.71 11.31
C ASN A 162 -7.82 10.65 11.18
N ARG A 163 -8.98 10.94 11.78
CA ARG A 163 -10.11 10.00 11.83
C ARG A 163 -10.62 9.60 10.45
N MET A 164 -10.62 10.52 9.49
CA MET A 164 -11.10 10.24 8.14
C MET A 164 -10.15 9.28 7.41
N ILE A 165 -8.83 9.39 7.61
CA ILE A 165 -7.86 8.41 7.09
C ILE A 165 -8.12 7.01 7.65
N ILE A 166 -8.41 6.89 8.95
CA ILE A 166 -8.74 5.60 9.58
C ILE A 166 -9.98 4.99 8.93
N GLU A 167 -11.05 5.78 8.81
CA GLU A 167 -12.32 5.33 8.23
C GLU A 167 -12.16 4.94 6.76
N LYS A 168 -11.43 5.73 5.97
CA LYS A 168 -11.25 5.51 4.52
C LYS A 168 -10.29 4.37 4.18
N LEU A 169 -9.25 4.15 5.00
CA LEU A 169 -8.31 3.04 4.81
C LEU A 169 -8.70 1.78 5.61
N SER A 170 -9.89 1.76 6.22
CA SER A 170 -10.39 0.57 6.91
C SER A 170 -10.67 -0.57 5.92
N VAL A 171 -10.39 -1.80 6.36
CA VAL A 171 -10.71 -3.03 5.62
C VAL A 171 -12.15 -3.49 5.83
N SER A 172 -12.93 -2.79 6.67
CA SER A 172 -14.33 -3.10 6.94
C SER A 172 -15.19 -3.05 5.68
N ALA A 173 -16.11 -4.01 5.55
CA ALA A 173 -17.07 -4.01 4.45
C ALA A 173 -18.01 -2.80 4.54
N PRO A 174 -18.28 -2.10 3.42
CA PRO A 174 -19.29 -1.05 3.36
C PRO A 174 -20.67 -1.56 3.80
N SER A 175 -21.41 -0.73 4.56
CA SER A 175 -22.77 -1.08 4.97
C SER A 175 -23.70 -1.23 3.75
N GLY A 176 -24.75 -2.04 3.91
CA GLY A 176 -25.76 -2.22 2.87
C GLY A 176 -26.40 -0.91 2.41
N GLU A 177 -26.56 0.05 3.32
CA GLU A 177 -27.08 1.38 3.03
C GLU A 177 -26.16 2.18 2.10
N VAL A 178 -24.84 2.19 2.36
CA VAL A 178 -23.86 2.88 1.50
C VAL A 178 -23.83 2.21 0.12
N LYS A 179 -23.85 0.86 0.07
CA LYS A 179 -23.93 0.12 -1.20
C LYS A 179 -25.18 0.48 -2.01
N LEU A 180 -26.34 0.50 -1.35
CA LEU A 180 -27.62 0.84 -1.98
C LEU A 180 -27.61 2.28 -2.51
N LYS A 181 -27.09 3.21 -1.72
CA LYS A 181 -26.97 4.63 -2.11
C LYS A 181 -26.14 4.78 -3.39
N VAL A 182 -24.96 4.17 -3.45
CA VAL A 182 -24.09 4.26 -4.64
C VAL A 182 -24.73 3.58 -5.85
N LEU A 183 -25.42 2.45 -5.69
CA LEU A 183 -26.17 1.82 -6.79
C LEU A 183 -27.26 2.74 -7.34
N ARG A 184 -28.00 3.43 -6.46
CA ARG A 184 -29.04 4.38 -6.85
C ARG A 184 -28.45 5.57 -7.60
N GLU A 185 -27.35 6.15 -7.11
CA GLU A 185 -26.63 7.24 -7.79
C GLU A 185 -26.18 6.83 -9.19
N ILE A 186 -25.69 5.60 -9.37
CA ILE A 186 -25.31 5.08 -10.69
C ILE A 186 -26.55 4.90 -11.59
N ALA A 187 -27.64 4.34 -11.07
CA ALA A 187 -28.88 4.19 -11.84
C ALA A 187 -29.42 5.55 -12.32
N GLU A 188 -29.40 6.57 -11.44
CA GLU A 188 -29.78 7.94 -11.77
C GLU A 188 -28.84 8.57 -12.82
N GLU A 189 -27.52 8.43 -12.66
CA GLU A 189 -26.50 8.94 -13.59
C GLU A 189 -26.70 8.42 -15.03
N TYR A 190 -27.07 7.15 -15.18
CA TYR A 190 -27.31 6.51 -16.48
C TYR A 190 -28.80 6.46 -16.88
N SER A 191 -29.68 7.16 -16.16
CA SER A 191 -31.13 7.24 -16.43
C SER A 191 -31.81 5.87 -16.54
N LEU A 192 -31.46 4.94 -15.66
CA LEU A 192 -32.02 3.60 -15.60
C LEU A 192 -33.25 3.56 -14.67
N ALA A 193 -34.37 3.03 -15.17
CA ALA A 193 -35.55 2.73 -14.38
C ALA A 193 -35.35 1.44 -13.56
N TRP A 194 -34.43 1.48 -12.59
CA TRP A 194 -34.10 0.35 -11.72
C TRP A 194 -34.94 0.37 -10.44
N ASP A 195 -35.61 -0.76 -10.13
CA ASP A 195 -36.31 -0.96 -8.86
C ASP A 195 -35.35 -1.49 -7.80
N SER A 196 -35.01 -0.65 -6.82
CA SER A 196 -34.05 -0.99 -5.76
C SER A 196 -34.62 -1.92 -4.68
N SER A 197 -35.93 -2.20 -4.68
CA SER A 197 -36.62 -2.90 -3.58
C SER A 197 -36.04 -4.29 -3.29
N LYS A 198 -35.71 -5.05 -4.34
CA LYS A 198 -35.12 -6.40 -4.22
C LYS A 198 -33.72 -6.37 -3.60
N THR A 199 -32.89 -5.46 -4.07
CA THR A 199 -31.52 -5.28 -3.57
C THR A 199 -31.51 -4.74 -2.14
N GLU A 200 -32.40 -3.81 -1.80
CA GLU A 200 -32.56 -3.31 -0.43
C GLU A 200 -33.00 -4.42 0.53
N ALA A 201 -33.98 -5.23 0.14
CA ALA A 201 -34.45 -6.35 0.94
C ALA A 201 -33.31 -7.35 1.21
N GLU A 202 -32.43 -7.58 0.24
CA GLU A 202 -31.30 -8.46 0.48
C GLU A 202 -30.23 -7.86 1.38
N PHE A 203 -29.94 -6.56 1.25
CA PHE A 203 -28.99 -5.91 2.17
C PHE A 203 -29.48 -5.86 3.63
N LYS A 204 -30.79 -5.98 3.85
CA LYS A 204 -31.39 -6.11 5.20
C LYS A 204 -31.32 -7.54 5.75
N LYS A 205 -31.08 -8.56 4.92
CA LYS A 205 -30.89 -9.93 5.42
C LYS A 205 -29.54 -9.98 6.15
N ASN A 206 -29.57 -10.20 7.46
CA ASN A 206 -28.37 -10.59 8.18
C ASN A 206 -27.87 -11.90 7.58
N HIS A 207 -26.65 -11.93 7.07
CA HIS A 207 -26.01 -13.20 6.76
C HIS A 207 -25.72 -13.87 8.10
N GLU A 208 -26.41 -14.98 8.38
CA GLU A 208 -26.03 -15.92 9.44
C GLU A 208 -24.52 -16.17 9.27
N ASP A 209 -23.73 -15.81 10.29
CA ASP A 209 -22.30 -16.07 10.30
C ASP A 209 -22.12 -17.59 10.31
N LEU A 210 -21.92 -18.19 9.13
CA LEU A 210 -21.70 -19.63 8.97
C LEU A 210 -20.37 -20.08 9.60
N LEU A 211 -19.58 -19.16 10.15
CA LEU A 211 -18.39 -19.41 10.97
C LEU A 211 -18.65 -19.23 12.48
N GLY A 212 -19.89 -18.89 12.86
CA GLY A 212 -20.35 -18.82 14.24
C GLY A 212 -20.55 -20.21 14.84
N GLY A 213 -19.47 -20.78 15.38
CA GLY A 213 -19.56 -21.97 16.24
C GLY A 213 -20.62 -21.74 17.32
N ALA A 214 -21.58 -22.68 17.40
CA ALA A 214 -22.75 -22.60 18.26
C ALA A 214 -22.38 -22.21 19.70
N LYS A 215 -22.76 -21.00 20.12
CA LYS A 215 -22.94 -20.67 21.54
C LYS A 215 -24.42 -20.80 21.87
N GLN A 216 -24.89 -22.04 22.00
CA GLN A 216 -26.01 -22.30 22.92
C GLN A 216 -25.42 -22.43 24.32
N VAL A 217 -25.49 -21.36 25.10
CA VAL A 217 -25.47 -21.45 26.55
C VAL A 217 -26.81 -20.94 27.02
N GLY A 218 -27.57 -21.85 27.63
CA GLY A 218 -28.96 -21.66 28.01
C GLY A 218 -29.15 -20.58 29.06
N ALA A 219 -30.28 -19.90 28.97
CA ALA A 219 -30.86 -19.11 30.05
C ALA A 219 -32.30 -19.57 30.23
N GLY A 220 -32.52 -20.37 31.27
CA GLY A 220 -33.83 -20.92 31.60
C GLY A 220 -33.82 -21.61 32.95
N ALA A 221 -33.55 -20.88 34.03
CA ALA A 221 -33.95 -21.32 35.36
C ALA A 221 -34.23 -20.10 36.25
N ALA A 222 -35.44 -20.10 36.80
CA ALA A 222 -36.05 -19.05 37.57
C ALA A 222 -35.44 -18.87 38.98
N LEU A 223 -35.69 -17.69 39.52
CA LEU A 223 -35.43 -17.23 40.88
C LEU A 223 -36.05 -18.14 41.94
N SER A 224 -35.28 -18.50 42.97
CA SER A 224 -35.80 -18.71 44.34
C SER A 224 -34.67 -18.83 45.38
N HIS A 225 -34.64 -17.84 46.29
CA HIS A 225 -34.38 -17.91 47.73
C HIS A 225 -33.04 -18.43 48.31
N THR A 226 -32.35 -17.53 49.02
CA THR A 226 -31.44 -17.74 50.18
C THR A 226 -32.21 -18.28 51.40
N PRO A 227 -31.62 -18.89 52.47
CA PRO A 227 -30.42 -18.40 53.17
C PRO A 227 -29.49 -19.37 53.94
N SER A 228 -28.33 -18.79 54.31
CA SER A 228 -27.58 -18.92 55.58
C SER A 228 -26.44 -19.94 55.78
N GLU A 229 -25.29 -19.33 56.17
CA GLU A 229 -24.37 -19.64 57.28
C GLU A 229 -23.15 -20.59 57.15
N LYS A 230 -21.99 -20.01 57.56
CA LYS A 230 -20.72 -20.57 58.09
C LYS A 230 -19.82 -21.31 57.08
N GLY A 231 -18.49 -21.20 57.05
CA GLY A 231 -17.48 -20.52 57.86
C GLY A 231 -16.10 -21.16 57.55
N PHE A 232 -15.04 -20.35 57.57
CA PHE A 232 -13.61 -20.68 57.71
C PHE A 232 -12.79 -21.42 56.61
N ASN A 233 -11.76 -20.67 56.17
CA ASN A 233 -10.31 -20.97 56.08
C ASN A 233 -9.70 -22.00 55.11
N ASN A 234 -8.77 -21.44 54.31
CA ASN A 234 -7.42 -21.90 53.95
C ASN A 234 -7.19 -23.32 53.41
N SER A 235 -6.59 -23.40 52.22
CA SER A 235 -5.19 -23.86 51.98
C SER A 235 -5.05 -24.56 50.61
N SER A 236 -4.08 -24.12 49.81
CA SER A 236 -3.30 -24.96 48.86
C SER A 236 -2.78 -26.23 49.57
N PRO A 237 -2.52 -27.38 48.89
CA PRO A 237 -1.34 -27.48 48.04
C PRO A 237 -1.41 -28.46 46.85
N CYS A 238 -0.33 -28.37 46.08
CA CYS A 238 0.07 -29.12 44.90
C CYS A 238 0.57 -30.56 45.22
N ILE A 239 0.76 -31.30 44.13
CA ILE A 239 1.65 -32.45 43.85
C ILE A 239 1.05 -33.87 43.94
N THR A 240 1.19 -34.54 42.79
CA THR A 240 1.61 -35.94 42.51
C THR A 240 0.56 -36.97 42.06
N GLU A 241 0.89 -37.56 40.91
CA GLU A 241 0.33 -38.72 40.20
C GLU A 241 0.11 -39.97 41.09
N PRO A 242 -0.69 -40.95 40.62
CA PRO A 242 -0.07 -42.10 39.94
C PRO A 242 -0.86 -42.69 38.75
N SER A 243 -0.11 -42.89 37.67
CA SER A 243 0.02 -44.04 36.75
C SER A 243 -0.90 -45.29 36.80
N VAL A 244 -1.12 -45.80 35.56
CA VAL A 244 -1.42 -47.17 35.07
C VAL A 244 -2.87 -47.69 35.07
N LYS A 245 -3.43 -47.89 33.86
CA LYS A 245 -3.68 -49.21 33.22
C LYS A 245 -4.13 -49.10 31.76
N SER A 246 -3.48 -49.92 30.93
CA SER A 246 -3.59 -50.18 29.48
C SER A 246 -4.58 -51.30 29.14
N VAL A 247 -5.23 -51.25 27.96
CA VAL A 247 -5.53 -52.41 27.05
C VAL A 247 -5.78 -51.91 25.61
N ASP A 248 -5.09 -52.57 24.65
CA ASP A 248 -5.27 -52.81 23.19
C ASP A 248 -6.45 -52.15 22.41
N ASP A 249 -6.38 -51.82 21.12
CA ASP A 249 -5.73 -52.55 20.01
C ASP A 249 -5.66 -51.70 18.70
N LYS A 250 -4.69 -52.06 17.85
CA LYS A 250 -4.54 -51.88 16.37
C LYS A 250 -4.10 -50.56 15.70
N GLN A 251 -2.92 -50.69 15.07
CA GLN A 251 -2.21 -49.84 14.10
C GLN A 251 -2.97 -49.63 12.77
N GLU A 252 -2.77 -48.48 12.09
CA GLU A 252 -2.00 -48.42 10.83
C GLU A 252 -1.55 -46.96 10.47
N TYR A 253 -0.38 -46.87 9.83
CA TYR A 253 0.55 -45.75 9.60
C TYR A 253 0.12 -44.82 8.42
N LYS A 254 0.68 -43.64 8.06
CA LYS A 254 2.01 -42.97 8.09
C LYS A 254 1.78 -41.44 7.97
N HIS A 255 2.37 -40.52 8.75
CA HIS A 255 3.74 -39.94 8.77
C HIS A 255 4.37 -39.57 7.41
N LEU A 256 4.67 -38.28 7.19
CA LEU A 256 5.97 -37.79 6.70
C LEU A 256 6.12 -36.29 6.98
N GLU A 257 7.31 -35.95 7.45
CA GLU A 257 7.76 -34.74 8.15
C GLU A 257 8.74 -33.97 7.24
N ALA A 258 8.87 -32.65 7.43
CA ALA A 258 9.86 -31.81 6.74
C ALA A 258 10.69 -31.01 7.77
N PRO A 259 12.04 -31.06 7.72
CA PRO A 259 12.88 -30.28 8.61
C PRO A 259 13.35 -28.95 7.98
N SER A 260 13.68 -28.00 8.86
CA SER A 260 14.14 -26.63 8.58
C SER A 260 15.69 -26.52 8.58
N PRO A 261 16.32 -25.33 8.40
CA PRO A 261 17.33 -25.12 7.38
C PRO A 261 18.76 -24.88 7.91
N SER A 262 19.75 -24.98 7.03
CA SER A 262 21.17 -24.67 7.32
C SER A 262 21.70 -23.58 6.41
N ASN A 263 22.23 -22.55 7.07
CA ASN A 263 22.94 -21.38 6.58
C ASN A 263 24.39 -21.74 6.17
N ASN A 264 25.00 -21.00 5.23
CA ASN A 264 26.42 -20.57 5.27
C ASN A 264 26.80 -19.69 4.06
N ASN A 265 27.49 -18.59 4.36
CA ASN A 265 28.07 -17.61 3.43
C ASN A 265 29.58 -17.84 3.26
N SER A 266 30.15 -17.54 2.08
CA SER A 266 31.44 -16.84 1.85
C SER A 266 31.62 -16.61 0.32
N TRP A 267 31.63 -15.38 -0.22
CA TRP A 267 32.67 -14.33 -0.27
C TRP A 267 33.77 -14.53 -1.34
N LEU A 268 33.77 -13.60 -2.32
CA LEU A 268 34.87 -12.81 -2.94
C LEU A 268 35.12 -12.96 -4.46
N ASN A 269 34.96 -11.79 -5.14
CA ASN A 269 35.73 -11.14 -6.23
C ASN A 269 36.13 -11.96 -7.49
N THR A 270 36.26 -11.45 -8.73
CA THR A 270 36.76 -10.16 -9.25
C THR A 270 36.36 -10.05 -10.75
N ASP A 271 36.61 -8.87 -11.32
CA ASP A 271 36.27 -8.33 -12.64
C ASP A 271 36.73 -9.06 -13.94
N GLU A 272 36.16 -8.57 -15.05
CA GLU A 272 36.67 -8.43 -16.43
C GLU A 272 36.56 -9.55 -17.50
N ILE A 273 35.80 -9.20 -18.57
CA ILE A 273 36.12 -9.25 -20.02
C ILE A 273 36.47 -10.62 -20.66
N GLU A 274 35.62 -11.14 -21.56
CA GLU A 274 35.75 -11.07 -23.05
C GLU A 274 34.92 -12.14 -23.80
N GLN A 275 34.61 -11.82 -25.06
CA GLN A 275 33.82 -12.57 -26.04
C GLN A 275 34.52 -13.84 -26.55
N SER A 276 33.76 -14.89 -26.89
CA SER A 276 34.12 -15.75 -28.04
C SER A 276 32.93 -16.50 -28.64
N HIS A 277 33.06 -16.74 -29.94
CA HIS A 277 32.07 -17.17 -30.93
C HIS A 277 31.90 -18.70 -31.06
N LYS A 278 30.85 -19.07 -31.83
CA LYS A 278 30.62 -20.31 -32.63
C LYS A 278 30.01 -21.50 -31.86
N SER A 279 28.71 -21.76 -32.05
CA SER A 279 28.05 -22.53 -33.13
C SER A 279 28.22 -24.04 -32.99
N ASN A 280 27.12 -24.78 -32.84
CA ASN A 280 26.84 -26.04 -33.56
C ASN A 280 25.40 -26.53 -33.35
N ASP A 281 24.90 -27.13 -34.43
CA ASP A 281 23.55 -27.54 -34.83
C ASP A 281 22.97 -28.80 -34.10
N ILE A 282 21.67 -28.83 -33.73
CA ILE A 282 20.52 -29.62 -34.31
C ILE A 282 20.43 -31.13 -33.90
N PRO A 283 19.26 -31.82 -33.75
CA PRO A 283 17.92 -31.50 -33.19
C PRO A 283 17.29 -32.67 -32.34
N ILE A 284 16.01 -32.59 -31.93
CA ILE A 284 14.91 -33.61 -32.03
C ILE A 284 13.84 -33.49 -30.90
N ARG A 285 12.61 -33.05 -31.32
CA ARG A 285 11.20 -33.47 -31.00
C ARG A 285 10.71 -33.63 -29.55
N ASP A 286 9.45 -33.37 -29.16
CA ASP A 286 8.21 -32.82 -29.76
C ASP A 286 7.22 -32.50 -28.61
N ALA A 287 6.34 -31.48 -28.77
CA ALA A 287 4.93 -31.41 -28.30
C ALA A 287 4.38 -29.95 -28.22
N THR A 288 3.90 -29.44 -29.36
CA THR A 288 2.67 -28.62 -29.60
C THR A 288 2.20 -27.53 -28.62
N SER A 289 2.24 -26.25 -29.04
CA SER A 289 1.06 -25.49 -29.55
C SER A 289 1.42 -24.04 -29.98
N LYS A 290 0.71 -23.54 -31.00
CA LYS A 290 1.04 -22.43 -31.94
C LYS A 290 0.79 -21.02 -31.40
N THR A 291 1.69 -20.07 -31.69
CA THR A 291 1.37 -18.71 -32.20
C THR A 291 2.62 -18.16 -32.91
N THR A 292 2.61 -18.14 -34.25
CA THR A 292 3.71 -17.65 -35.09
C THR A 292 3.67 -16.12 -35.18
N PHE A 293 4.60 -15.45 -34.49
CA PHE A 293 4.98 -14.07 -34.79
C PHE A 293 6.20 -14.10 -35.71
N GLN A 294 6.08 -13.53 -36.92
CA GLN A 294 7.19 -13.49 -37.87
C GLN A 294 8.27 -12.50 -37.39
N SER A 295 9.48 -13.00 -37.09
CA SER A 295 10.60 -12.19 -36.60
C SER A 295 11.05 -11.08 -37.58
N SER A 296 10.67 -11.20 -38.85
CA SER A 296 10.92 -10.20 -39.90
C SER A 296 10.31 -8.83 -39.56
N ASP A 297 9.11 -8.81 -38.98
CA ASP A 297 8.37 -7.57 -38.71
C ASP A 297 8.99 -6.77 -37.54
N VAL A 298 9.63 -7.47 -36.59
CA VAL A 298 10.34 -6.85 -35.47
C VAL A 298 11.64 -6.19 -35.93
N LEU A 299 12.40 -6.87 -36.81
CA LEU A 299 13.65 -6.33 -37.35
C LEU A 299 13.41 -5.14 -38.29
N GLU A 300 12.33 -5.18 -39.06
CA GLU A 300 11.93 -4.07 -39.94
C GLU A 300 11.55 -2.81 -39.14
N LYS A 301 10.75 -2.98 -38.07
CA LYS A 301 10.42 -1.88 -37.15
C LYS A 301 11.65 -1.32 -36.44
N ALA A 302 12.60 -2.17 -36.04
CA ALA A 302 13.85 -1.73 -35.44
C ALA A 302 14.69 -0.89 -36.42
N ARG A 303 14.79 -1.31 -37.69
CA ARG A 303 15.50 -0.56 -38.73
C ARG A 303 14.82 0.78 -39.03
N ALA A 304 13.49 0.80 -39.10
CA ALA A 304 12.72 2.03 -39.29
C ALA A 304 12.91 3.02 -38.13
N ALA A 305 12.96 2.53 -36.89
CA ALA A 305 13.23 3.35 -35.71
C ALA A 305 14.65 3.96 -35.74
N ILE A 306 15.67 3.18 -36.12
CA ILE A 306 17.05 3.65 -36.26
C ILE A 306 17.15 4.73 -37.35
N ALA A 307 16.52 4.50 -38.52
CA ALA A 307 16.49 5.48 -39.60
C ALA A 307 15.79 6.79 -39.17
N SER A 308 14.72 6.69 -38.39
CA SER A 308 14.01 7.85 -37.85
C SER A 308 14.87 8.64 -36.85
N ALA A 309 15.57 7.96 -35.95
CA ALA A 309 16.47 8.59 -34.98
C ALA A 309 17.64 9.32 -35.65
N ASN A 310 18.21 8.73 -36.71
CA ASN A 310 19.28 9.36 -37.49
C ASN A 310 18.80 10.61 -38.23
N ARG A 311 17.59 10.57 -38.82
CA ARG A 311 17.00 11.76 -39.46
C ARG A 311 16.75 12.89 -38.46
N ALA A 312 16.22 12.57 -37.28
CA ALA A 312 16.02 13.57 -36.22
C ALA A 312 17.36 14.18 -35.75
N SER A 313 18.39 13.34 -35.62
CA SER A 313 19.74 13.80 -35.24
C SER A 313 20.39 14.69 -36.30
N ALA A 314 20.18 14.39 -37.59
CA ALA A 314 20.65 15.23 -38.69
C ALA A 314 19.93 16.59 -38.69
N ALA A 315 18.60 16.59 -38.60
CA ALA A 315 17.81 17.82 -38.53
C ALA A 315 18.19 18.71 -37.32
N ALA A 316 18.48 18.10 -36.17
CA ALA A 316 18.96 18.82 -35.00
C ALA A 316 20.33 19.48 -35.23
N ARG A 317 21.25 18.82 -35.96
CA ARG A 317 22.56 19.41 -36.33
C ARG A 317 22.39 20.54 -37.34
N ASP A 318 21.54 20.37 -38.34
CA ASP A 318 21.26 21.42 -39.33
C ASP A 318 20.63 22.65 -38.66
N ALA A 319 19.68 22.45 -37.74
CA ALA A 319 19.10 23.52 -36.94
C ALA A 319 20.17 24.22 -36.06
N ALA A 320 21.08 23.47 -35.44
CA ALA A 320 22.17 24.05 -34.66
C ALA A 320 23.14 24.87 -35.53
N ALA A 321 23.42 24.44 -36.76
CA ALA A 321 24.26 25.18 -37.70
C ALA A 321 23.61 26.50 -38.15
N LEU A 322 22.29 26.51 -38.38
CA LEU A 322 21.54 27.74 -38.70
C LEU A 322 21.54 28.75 -37.55
N VAL A 323 21.52 28.28 -36.30
CA VAL A 323 21.66 29.16 -35.14
C VAL A 323 23.06 29.78 -35.11
N GLN A 324 24.11 29.00 -35.36
CA GLN A 324 25.48 29.52 -35.37
C GLN A 324 25.75 30.52 -36.50
N SER A 325 25.15 30.36 -37.68
CA SER A 325 25.29 31.33 -38.78
C SER A 325 24.59 32.66 -38.50
N ASN A 326 23.41 32.63 -37.86
CA ASN A 326 22.69 33.85 -37.47
C ASN A 326 23.42 34.66 -36.39
N PHE A 327 24.08 34.00 -35.43
CA PHE A 327 24.90 34.68 -34.43
C PHE A 327 26.26 35.16 -34.95
N GLY A 328 26.78 34.54 -36.02
CA GLY A 328 28.00 34.99 -36.71
C GLY A 328 27.81 36.28 -37.52
N SER A 329 26.67 36.43 -38.19
CA SER A 329 26.40 37.61 -39.03
C SER A 329 26.14 38.89 -38.21
N LEU A 330 25.51 38.77 -37.02
CA LEU A 330 25.24 39.91 -36.14
C LEU A 330 26.48 40.51 -35.46
N LYS A 331 27.64 39.84 -35.52
CA LYS A 331 28.88 40.30 -34.87
C LYS A 331 29.79 41.12 -35.80
N LEU A 332 29.47 41.22 -37.09
CA LEU A 332 30.28 41.96 -38.07
C LEU A 332 29.71 43.33 -38.49
N GLU A 333 28.47 43.67 -38.09
CA GLU A 333 27.84 44.95 -38.47
C GLU A 333 28.07 46.09 -37.45
N GLY A 334 28.85 45.86 -36.39
CA GLY A 334 29.09 46.81 -35.30
C GLY A 334 30.44 47.54 -35.33
N LYS A 335 31.13 47.62 -36.48
CA LYS A 335 32.42 48.32 -36.60
C LYS A 335 32.68 48.80 -38.04
N SER A 336 32.08 49.92 -38.44
CA SER A 336 32.76 50.89 -39.30
C SER A 336 32.00 52.22 -39.34
N SER A 337 32.72 53.27 -38.92
CA SER A 337 32.57 54.72 -39.18
C SER A 337 31.30 55.44 -38.75
#